data_AF-I1R7Q0-F1
#
_entry.id   AF-I1R7Q0-F1
#
_cell.length_a   1.000
_cell.length_b   1.000
_cell.length_c   1.000
_cell.angle_alpha   90.00
_cell.angle_beta   90.00
_cell.angle_gamma   90.00
#
_symmetry.space_group_name_H-M   'P 1'
#
loop_
_entity.id
_entity.type
_entity.pdbx_description
1 polymer ?
#
loop_
_entity_poly.entity_id
_entity_poly.type
_entity_poly.pdbx_seq_one_letter_code
_entity_poly.pdbx_strand_id
1 'polypeptide(L)' 'NSTLGTGGTAPAVKARCEMEVDRIEKQFDECVVFLLRILSFKLNVGHFPHLADLVTRINYNHYYMSDSGSFSAIPGSRPR' A
#
# COMPACT_ATOMS: atom_id res chain seq x y z
N ASN A 1 -24.48 31.58 30.22
CA ASN A 1 -24.31 30.12 30.05
C ASN A 1 -24.13 29.86 28.57
N SER A 2 -22.89 29.93 28.06
CA SER A 2 -22.61 29.75 26.63
C SER A 2 -21.74 28.51 26.47
N THR A 3 -22.40 27.37 26.33
CA THR A 3 -21.83 26.14 25.77
C THR A 3 -21.66 26.35 24.27
N LEU A 4 -20.53 26.93 23.87
CA LEU A 4 -20.12 27.01 22.47
C LEU A 4 -19.53 25.65 22.09
N GLY A 5 -20.23 24.95 21.19
CA GLY A 5 -20.06 23.53 20.90
C GLY A 5 -18.67 23.13 20.42
N THR A 6 -17.98 22.35 21.25
CA THR A 6 -16.80 21.55 20.89
C THR A 6 -17.14 20.33 20.02
N GLY A 7 -18.43 20.12 19.70
CA GLY A 7 -18.92 18.93 19.00
C GLY A 7 -18.60 18.85 17.51
N GLY A 8 -18.27 19.97 16.85
CA GLY A 8 -17.98 20.01 15.40
C GLY A 8 -16.51 19.80 15.04
N THR A 9 -15.59 20.01 15.98
CA THR A 9 -14.15 19.91 15.73
C THR A 9 -13.66 18.47 15.79
N ALA A 10 -14.14 17.66 16.72
CA ALA A 10 -13.72 16.26 16.85
C ALA A 10 -14.09 15.37 15.63
N PRO A 11 -15.31 15.46 15.06
CA PRO A 11 -15.67 14.71 13.84
C PRO A 11 -14.86 15.13 12.61
N ALA A 12 -14.60 16.43 12.46
CA ALA A 12 -13.80 16.96 11.35
C ALA A 12 -12.33 16.52 11.44
N VAL A 13 -11.77 16.49 12.65
CA VAL A 13 -10.41 15.96 12.90
C VAL A 13 -10.35 14.47 12.60
N LYS A 14 -11.35 13.69 13.02
CA LYS A 14 -11.44 12.26 12.72
C LYS A 14 -11.48 12.01 11.20
N ALA A 15 -12.36 12.70 10.47
CA ALA A 15 -12.48 12.57 9.02
C ALA A 15 -11.15 12.92 8.31
N ARG A 16 -10.46 13.98 8.74
CA ARG A 16 -9.14 14.33 8.21
C ARG A 16 -8.12 13.23 8.49
N CYS A 17 -8.14 12.64 9.68
CA CYS A 17 -7.22 11.55 10.02
C CYS A 17 -7.46 10.32 9.14
N GLU A 18 -8.71 9.94 8.92
CA GLU A 18 -9.09 8.83 8.04
C GLU A 18 -8.58 9.07 6.61
N MET A 19 -8.78 10.28 6.07
CA MET A 19 -8.26 10.65 4.75
C MET A 19 -6.74 10.57 4.64
N GLU A 20 -6.01 10.97 5.68
CA GLU A 20 -4.55 10.89 5.68
C GLU A 20 -4.07 9.44 5.78
N VAL A 21 -4.77 8.58 6.54
CA VAL A 21 -4.50 7.14 6.59
C VAL A 21 -4.69 6.52 5.21
N ASP A 22 -5.81 6.81 4.54
CA ASP A 22 -6.07 6.29 3.19
C ASP A 22 -4.98 6.74 2.19
N ARG A 23 -4.51 7.99 2.30
CA ARG A 23 -3.42 8.50 1.46
C ARG A 23 -2.11 7.76 1.73
N ILE A 24 -1.79 7.52 3.00
CA ILE A 24 -0.58 6.79 3.41
C ILE A 24 -0.64 5.34 2.94
N GLU A 25 -1.77 4.66 3.13
CA GLU A 25 -1.98 3.28 2.67
C GLU A 25 -1.78 3.18 1.15
N LYS A 26 -2.37 4.11 0.39
CA LYS A 26 -2.17 4.18 -1.07
C LYS A 26 -0.70 4.39 -1.45
N GLN A 27 -0.01 5.34 -0.81
CA GLN A 27 1.40 5.60 -1.11
C GLN A 27 2.29 4.40 -0.75
N PHE A 28 1.98 3.72 0.34
CA PHE A 28 2.68 2.52 0.75
C PHE A 28 2.53 1.40 -0.29
N ASP A 29 1.31 1.14 -0.76
CA ASP A 29 1.05 0.18 -1.83
C ASP A 29 1.83 0.52 -3.11
N GLU A 30 1.82 1.80 -3.53
CA GLU A 30 2.59 2.28 -4.68
C GLU A 30 4.10 2.05 -4.52
N CYS A 31 4.63 2.29 -3.32
CA CYS A 31 6.03 2.03 -2.99
C CYS A 31 6.38 0.54 -3.08
N VAL A 32 5.51 -0.35 -2.58
CA VAL A 32 5.74 -1.81 -2.64
C VAL A 32 5.72 -2.31 -4.08
N VAL A 33 4.74 -1.86 -4.89
CA VAL A 33 4.67 -2.19 -6.33
C VAL A 33 5.91 -1.71 -7.07
N PHE A 34 6.38 -0.49 -6.78
CA PHE A 34 7.61 0.04 -7.37
C PHE A 34 8.83 -0.81 -6.99
N LEU A 35 8.98 -1.16 -5.71
CA LEU A 35 10.07 -2.02 -5.23
C LEU A 35 10.06 -3.38 -5.95
N LEU A 36 8.91 -4.06 -5.99
CA LEU A 36 8.75 -5.36 -6.67
C LEU A 36 9.09 -5.27 -8.16
N ARG A 37 8.76 -4.16 -8.83
CA ARG A 37 9.14 -3.91 -10.22
C ARG A 37 10.65 -3.83 -10.40
N ILE A 38 11.35 -3.10 -9.53
CA ILE A 38 12.81 -2.98 -9.60
C ILE A 38 13.47 -4.33 -9.35
N LEU A 39 13.04 -5.04 -8.30
CA LEU A 39 13.60 -6.34 -7.96
C LEU A 39 13.35 -7.38 -9.07
N SER A 40 12.12 -7.48 -9.58
CA SER A 40 11.75 -8.54 -10.52
C SER A 40 12.27 -8.29 -11.94
N PHE A 41 12.16 -7.05 -12.47
CA PHE A 41 12.47 -6.76 -13.87
C PHE A 41 13.88 -6.21 -14.10
N LYS A 42 14.38 -5.34 -13.22
CA LYS A 42 15.68 -4.68 -13.46
C LYS A 42 16.88 -5.45 -12.93
N LEU A 43 16.71 -6.18 -11.82
CA LEU A 43 17.79 -6.97 -11.24
C LEU A 43 17.83 -8.42 -11.72
N ASN A 44 16.80 -8.88 -12.45
CA ASN A 44 16.65 -10.27 -12.92
C ASN A 44 17.08 -11.30 -11.85
N VAL A 45 16.36 -11.26 -10.73
CA VAL A 45 16.69 -11.99 -9.49
C VAL A 45 16.72 -13.52 -9.62
N GLY A 46 16.42 -14.09 -10.80
CA GLY A 46 16.72 -15.49 -11.10
C GLY A 46 18.20 -15.84 -10.91
N HIS A 47 19.12 -14.86 -10.97
CA HIS A 47 20.53 -15.02 -10.61
C HIS A 47 20.84 -14.89 -9.11
N PHE A 48 19.91 -14.34 -8.32
CA PHE A 48 20.12 -14.00 -6.90
C PHE A 48 19.03 -14.64 -6.04
N PRO A 49 19.20 -15.90 -5.59
CA PRO A 49 18.14 -16.67 -4.93
C PRO A 49 17.58 -15.99 -3.68
N HIS A 50 18.40 -15.28 -2.91
CA HIS A 50 17.93 -14.53 -1.74
C HIS A 50 17.01 -13.34 -2.10
N LEU A 51 17.23 -12.71 -3.25
CA LEU A 51 16.34 -11.64 -3.73
C LEU A 51 15.05 -12.21 -4.31
N ALA A 52 15.10 -13.37 -4.96
CA ALA A 52 13.90 -14.08 -5.39
C ALA A 52 13.02 -14.51 -4.18
N ASP A 53 13.65 -15.01 -3.12
CA ASP A 53 12.97 -15.34 -1.85
C ASP A 53 12.39 -14.08 -1.15
N LEU A 54 13.10 -12.95 -1.20
CA LEU A 54 12.58 -11.67 -0.72
C LEU A 54 11.33 -11.24 -1.50
N VAL A 55 11.37 -11.28 -2.84
CA VAL A 55 10.22 -10.96 -3.70
C VAL A 55 9.03 -11.86 -3.38
N THR A 56 9.26 -13.16 -3.19
CA THR A 56 8.21 -14.14 -2.85
C THR A 56 7.55 -13.82 -1.51
N ARG A 57 8.35 -13.46 -0.49
CA ARG A 57 7.82 -13.10 0.83
C ARG A 57 7.07 -11.79 0.84
N ILE A 58 7.54 -10.78 0.11
CA ILE A 58 6.84 -9.49 -0.03
C ILE A 58 5.52 -9.71 -0.78
N ASN A 59 5.54 -10.51 -1.85
CA ASN A 59 4.38 -10.80 -2.69
C ASN A 59 3.63 -12.08 -2.25
N TYR A 60 3.42 -12.23 -0.94
CA TYR A 60 2.67 -13.36 -0.39
C TYR A 60 1.25 -13.41 -0.94
N ASN A 61 0.76 -14.62 -1.26
CA ASN A 61 -0.54 -14.86 -1.90
C ASN A 61 -0.79 -14.04 -3.18
N HIS A 62 0.26 -13.64 -3.89
CA HIS A 62 0.17 -12.86 -5.13
C HIS A 62 -0.58 -11.52 -4.95
N TYR A 63 -0.50 -10.93 -3.76
CA TYR A 63 -1.28 -9.75 -3.41
C TYR A 63 -0.96 -8.54 -4.31
N TYR A 64 0.33 -8.27 -4.55
CA TYR A 64 0.79 -7.13 -5.34
C TYR A 64 1.07 -7.49 -6.80
N MET A 65 1.49 -8.72 -7.08
CA MET A 65 1.89 -9.18 -8.40
C MET A 65 1.44 -10.62 -8.65
N SER A 66 0.83 -10.88 -9.79
CA SER A 66 0.46 -12.23 -10.23
C SER A 66 1.66 -13.06 -10.70
N ASP A 67 1.46 -14.37 -10.88
CA ASP A 67 2.49 -15.28 -11.42
C ASP A 67 3.00 -14.89 -12.81
N SER A 68 2.17 -14.21 -13.61
CA SER A 68 2.55 -13.71 -14.94
C SER A 68 3.33 -12.38 -14.88
N GLY A 69 3.61 -11.86 -13.68
CA GLY A 69 4.31 -10.59 -13.48
C GLY A 69 3.42 -9.35 -13.67
N SER A 70 2.12 -9.52 -13.86
CA SER A 70 1.17 -8.40 -13.89
C SER A 70 0.94 -7.88 -12.47
N PHE A 71 1.07 -6.56 -12.28
CA PHE A 71 0.83 -5.91 -10.99
C PHE A 71 -0.66 -5.66 -10.77
N SER A 72 -1.15 -5.99 -9.58
CA SER A 72 -2.51 -5.62 -9.16
C SER A 72 -2.66 -4.10 -9.17
N ALA A 73 -3.80 -3.61 -9.64
CA ALA A 73 -4.20 -2.22 -9.38
C ALA A 73 -4.23 -1.98 -7.86
N ILE A 74 -3.77 -0.80 -7.44
CA ILE A 74 -3.54 -0.41 -6.05
C ILE A 74 -4.66 -0.96 -5.14
N PRO A 75 -4.32 -1.85 -4.17
CA PRO A 75 -5.29 -2.48 -3.28
C PRO A 75 -6.17 -1.50 -2.51
N GLY A 76 -5.69 -0.29 -2.20
CA GLY A 76 -6.49 0.79 -1.61
C GLY A 76 -7.75 1.23 -2.39
N SER A 77 -7.99 0.69 -3.58
CA SER A 77 -9.26 0.84 -4.31
C SER A 77 -10.29 -0.26 -4.04
N ARG A 78 -9.91 -1.34 -3.34
CA ARG A 78 -10.83 -2.40 -2.95
C ARG A 78 -11.57 -1.98 -1.68
N PRO A 79 -12.91 -2.10 -1.63
CA PRO A 79 -13.62 -1.92 -0.37
C PRO A 79 -13.09 -2.94 0.64
N ARG A 80 -12.73 -2.46 1.84
CA ARG A 80 -12.37 -3.31 2.98
C ARG A 80 -13.53 -4.22 3.39
#